data_AF-A0AAW6KFL8-F1
#
_entry.id   AF-A0AAW6KFL8-F1
#
_cell.length_a   1.000
_cell.length_b   1.000
_cell.length_c   1.000
_cell.angle_alpha   90.00
_cell.angle_beta   90.00
_cell.angle_gamma   90.00
#
_symmetry.space_group_name_H-M   'P 1'
#
loop_
_entity.id
_entity.type
_entity.pdbx_description
1 polymer ?
#
loop_
_entity_poly.entity_id
_entity_poly.type
_entity_poly.pdbx_seq_one_letter_code
_entity_poly.pdbx_strand_id
1 'polypeptide(L)'
;GRFPIVDEQMKIHGILTSKDVAGYDRSVLIEKVMTKNPITVIGKTSVASAAQMMVWEGIEVLPVVDERQKLIGMISRQDVLKALQMIQKQPQVGEKLDDIVTGGFKESDNDKNKPDPVYQYEVTPQMTNHLGTISYGVFTTILTEAANRFLRSHKKGELVIESMTIYFLKPVQMESVIEIKPNILEAGRKFGKMDIEVFHQGALVGKAMMMVQLMERS
;
A
#
# COMPACT_ATOMS: atom_id res chain seq x y z
N GLY A 1 -17.25 3.58 -28.03
CA GLY A 1 -16.35 3.97 -26.93
C GLY A 1 -17.17 4.44 -25.74
N ARG A 2 -16.53 4.68 -24.59
CA ARG A 2 -17.10 5.41 -23.45
C ARG A 2 -16.58 6.85 -23.53
N PHE A 3 -17.47 7.83 -23.40
CA PHE A 3 -17.20 9.24 -23.57
C PHE A 3 -17.56 9.99 -22.28
N PRO A 4 -16.61 10.71 -21.66
CA PRO A 4 -16.94 11.56 -20.53
C PRO A 4 -17.73 12.78 -21.01
N ILE A 5 -18.77 13.13 -20.27
CA ILE A 5 -19.58 14.33 -20.49
C ILE A 5 -19.08 15.39 -19.51
N VAL A 6 -18.65 16.54 -20.04
CA VAL A 6 -18.07 17.64 -19.28
C VAL A 6 -18.80 18.95 -19.58
N ASP A 7 -18.74 19.91 -18.65
CA ASP A 7 -19.14 21.29 -18.91
C ASP A 7 -18.01 22.13 -19.53
N GLU A 8 -18.29 23.41 -19.77
CA GLU A 8 -17.35 24.38 -20.31
C GLU A 8 -16.09 24.56 -19.44
N GLN A 9 -16.15 24.22 -18.15
CA GLN A 9 -15.04 24.29 -17.21
C GLN A 9 -14.27 22.97 -17.10
N MET A 10 -14.55 22.00 -17.98
CA MET A 10 -14.02 20.63 -17.99
C MET A 10 -14.44 19.78 -16.78
N LYS A 11 -15.42 20.21 -15.99
CA LYS A 11 -15.91 19.42 -14.87
C LYS A 11 -16.73 18.25 -15.39
N ILE A 12 -16.47 17.06 -14.87
CA ILE A 12 -17.17 15.84 -15.30
C ILE A 12 -18.58 15.74 -14.67
N HIS A 13 -19.56 15.38 -15.50
CA HIS A 13 -20.96 15.20 -15.10
C HIS A 13 -21.47 13.77 -15.35
N GLY A 14 -20.88 13.06 -16.33
CA GLY A 14 -21.33 11.73 -16.69
C GLY A 14 -20.38 10.96 -17.60
N ILE A 15 -20.73 9.70 -17.85
CA ILE A 15 -20.16 8.88 -18.92
C ILE A 15 -21.28 8.40 -19.82
N LEU A 16 -21.01 8.37 -21.12
CA LEU A 16 -21.92 7.93 -22.15
C LEU A 16 -21.25 6.90 -23.07
N THR A 17 -21.95 5.83 -23.42
CA THR A 17 -21.55 4.89 -24.46
C THR A 17 -22.39 5.05 -25.72
N SER A 18 -21.88 4.54 -26.83
CA SER A 18 -22.67 4.41 -28.07
C SER A 18 -23.95 3.58 -27.87
N LYS A 19 -23.98 2.64 -26.90
CA LYS A 19 -25.17 1.84 -26.59
C LYS A 19 -26.24 2.67 -25.87
N ASP A 20 -25.83 3.61 -25.02
CA ASP A 20 -26.74 4.44 -24.24
C ASP A 20 -27.57 5.38 -25.12
N VAL A 21 -27.07 5.73 -26.31
CA VAL A 21 -27.78 6.58 -27.29
C VAL A 21 -28.45 5.81 -28.43
N ALA A 22 -28.12 4.53 -28.63
CA ALA A 22 -28.55 3.78 -29.82
C ALA A 22 -30.07 3.56 -29.94
N GLY A 23 -30.85 3.87 -28.89
CA GLY A 23 -32.31 3.74 -28.87
C GLY A 23 -33.07 5.05 -28.63
N TYR A 24 -32.39 6.20 -28.59
CA TYR A 24 -33.02 7.49 -28.31
C TYR A 24 -33.06 8.38 -29.56
N ASP A 25 -34.12 9.18 -29.66
CA ASP A 25 -34.23 10.21 -30.69
C ASP A 25 -33.14 11.28 -30.51
N ARG A 26 -32.71 11.90 -31.62
CA ARG A 26 -31.63 12.92 -31.62
C ARG A 26 -31.99 14.18 -30.83
N SER A 27 -33.28 14.41 -30.55
CA SER A 27 -33.76 15.52 -29.71
C SER A 27 -33.60 15.28 -28.20
N VAL A 28 -33.28 14.05 -27.78
CA VAL A 28 -33.11 13.72 -26.36
C VAL A 28 -31.78 14.29 -25.85
N LEU A 29 -31.85 15.05 -24.77
CA LEU A 29 -30.67 15.64 -24.13
C LEU A 29 -29.75 14.54 -23.56
N ILE A 30 -28.43 14.69 -23.79
CA ILE A 30 -27.39 13.76 -23.30
C ILE A 30 -27.48 13.56 -21.78
N GLU A 31 -27.81 14.60 -21.02
CA GLU A 31 -27.95 14.54 -19.56
C GLU A 31 -28.99 13.51 -19.07
N LYS A 32 -29.95 13.13 -19.94
CA LYS A 32 -31.02 12.17 -19.62
C LYS A 32 -30.60 10.72 -19.85
N VAL A 33 -29.57 10.51 -20.65
CA VAL A 33 -29.14 9.17 -21.10
C VAL A 33 -27.75 8.79 -20.60
N MET A 34 -26.96 9.75 -20.11
CA MET A 34 -25.65 9.47 -19.51
C MET A 34 -25.77 8.81 -18.13
N THR A 35 -24.77 7.99 -17.78
CA THR A 35 -24.54 7.58 -16.40
C THR A 35 -23.99 8.77 -15.62
N LYS A 36 -24.77 9.28 -14.67
CA LYS A 36 -24.39 10.43 -13.83
C LYS A 36 -23.38 10.02 -12.77
N ASN A 37 -22.56 10.99 -12.34
CA ASN A 37 -21.58 10.83 -11.25
C ASN A 37 -20.67 9.60 -11.47
N PRO A 38 -19.88 9.57 -12.56
CA PRO A 38 -19.03 8.44 -12.84
C PRO A 38 -17.97 8.29 -11.75
N ILE A 39 -17.54 7.06 -11.51
CA ILE A 39 -16.43 6.77 -10.61
C ILE A 39 -15.15 7.32 -11.24
N THR A 40 -14.44 8.17 -10.50
CA THR A 40 -13.23 8.87 -10.98
C THR A 40 -12.03 8.57 -10.08
N VAL A 41 -10.83 8.71 -10.64
CA VAL A 41 -9.56 8.69 -9.89
C VAL A 41 -8.80 10.00 -10.06
N ILE A 42 -7.86 10.30 -9.18
CA ILE A 42 -6.97 11.45 -9.33
C ILE A 42 -5.68 11.06 -10.04
N GLY A 43 -4.97 12.02 -10.63
CA GLY A 43 -3.70 11.75 -11.33
C GLY A 43 -2.59 11.14 -10.46
N LYS A 44 -2.72 11.20 -9.12
CA LYS A 44 -1.81 10.58 -8.16
C LYS A 44 -2.20 9.13 -7.79
N THR A 45 -3.38 8.66 -8.16
CA THR A 45 -3.84 7.30 -7.85
C THR A 45 -2.94 6.29 -8.57
N SER A 46 -2.44 5.29 -7.83
CA SER A 46 -1.56 4.28 -8.41
C SER A 46 -2.30 3.42 -9.44
N VAL A 47 -1.54 2.87 -10.40
CA VAL A 47 -2.08 1.95 -11.42
C VAL A 47 -2.72 0.72 -10.77
N ALA A 48 -2.15 0.23 -9.67
CA ALA A 48 -2.69 -0.90 -8.92
C ALA A 48 -4.04 -0.57 -8.26
N SER A 49 -4.13 0.59 -7.59
CA SER A 49 -5.38 1.06 -6.98
C SER A 49 -6.48 1.28 -8.03
N ALA A 50 -6.13 1.85 -9.20
CA ALA A 50 -7.05 1.98 -10.32
C ALA A 50 -7.51 0.61 -10.85
N ALA A 51 -6.60 -0.37 -10.95
CA ALA A 51 -6.95 -1.74 -11.35
C ALA A 51 -7.95 -2.39 -10.39
N GLN A 52 -7.70 -2.25 -9.08
CA GLN A 52 -8.56 -2.80 -8.04
C GLN A 52 -9.96 -2.18 -8.09
N MET A 53 -10.03 -0.85 -8.25
CA MET A 53 -11.30 -0.13 -8.40
C MET A 53 -12.08 -0.59 -9.64
N MET A 54 -11.40 -0.78 -10.78
CA MET A 54 -12.03 -1.31 -12.00
C MET A 54 -12.62 -2.72 -11.79
N VAL A 55 -11.92 -3.59 -11.06
CA VAL A 55 -12.40 -4.94 -10.76
C VAL A 55 -13.60 -4.92 -9.82
N TRP A 56 -13.49 -4.15 -8.72
CA TRP A 56 -14.52 -4.10 -7.70
C TRP A 56 -15.84 -3.52 -8.22
N GLU A 57 -15.74 -2.45 -9.01
CA GLU A 57 -16.90 -1.74 -9.58
C GLU A 57 -17.37 -2.33 -10.91
N GLY A 58 -16.64 -3.32 -11.46
CA GLY A 58 -16.98 -3.95 -12.74
C GLY A 58 -16.91 -2.99 -13.94
N ILE A 59 -16.06 -1.96 -13.87
CA ILE A 59 -15.91 -0.91 -14.90
C ILE A 59 -14.61 -1.09 -15.69
N GLU A 60 -14.61 -0.68 -16.96
CA GLU A 60 -13.44 -0.86 -17.84
C GLU A 60 -12.72 0.45 -18.18
N VAL A 61 -13.26 1.59 -17.77
CA VAL A 61 -12.63 2.90 -17.94
C VAL A 61 -12.82 3.72 -16.67
N LEU A 62 -11.82 4.56 -16.37
CA LEU A 62 -11.86 5.53 -15.30
C LEU A 62 -11.50 6.91 -15.85
N PRO A 63 -12.34 7.93 -15.66
CA PRO A 63 -11.92 9.31 -15.81
C PRO A 63 -10.90 9.67 -14.75
N VAL A 64 -9.83 10.33 -15.18
CA VAL A 64 -8.82 10.92 -14.31
C VAL A 64 -9.14 12.39 -14.15
N VAL A 65 -9.28 12.85 -12.91
CA VAL A 65 -9.64 14.23 -12.58
C VAL A 65 -8.57 14.91 -11.73
N ASP A 66 -8.57 16.24 -11.73
CA ASP A 66 -7.82 17.05 -10.77
C ASP A 66 -8.59 17.22 -9.44
N GLU A 67 -7.99 17.95 -8.50
CA GLU A 67 -8.58 18.25 -7.18
C GLU A 67 -9.89 19.05 -7.27
N ARG A 68 -10.19 19.68 -8.43
CA ARG A 68 -11.40 20.46 -8.70
C ARG A 68 -12.42 19.67 -9.53
N GLN A 69 -12.27 18.35 -9.66
CA GLN A 69 -13.13 17.47 -10.46
C GLN A 69 -13.12 17.79 -11.97
N LYS A 70 -12.07 18.44 -12.46
CA LYS A 70 -11.89 18.66 -13.89
C LYS A 70 -11.27 17.43 -14.53
N LEU A 71 -11.84 16.98 -15.62
CA LEU A 71 -11.30 15.89 -16.42
C LEU A 71 -9.94 16.28 -17.00
N ILE A 72 -8.91 15.53 -16.63
CA ILE A 72 -7.55 15.68 -17.16
C ILE A 72 -7.14 14.49 -18.05
N GLY A 73 -7.88 13.39 -18.02
CA GLY A 73 -7.61 12.24 -18.88
C GLY A 73 -8.58 11.08 -18.67
N MET A 74 -8.35 10.01 -19.42
CA MET A 74 -9.10 8.76 -19.34
C MET A 74 -8.10 7.62 -19.31
N ILE A 75 -8.31 6.63 -18.43
CA ILE A 75 -7.54 5.39 -18.44
C ILE A 75 -8.48 4.22 -18.69
N SER A 76 -8.06 3.30 -19.56
CA SER A 76 -8.77 2.05 -19.81
C SER A 76 -8.13 0.88 -19.06
N ARG A 77 -8.89 -0.21 -18.89
CA ARG A 77 -8.38 -1.46 -18.34
C ARG A 77 -7.16 -1.98 -19.13
N GLN A 78 -7.11 -1.75 -20.43
CA GLN A 78 -5.98 -2.14 -21.27
C GLN A 78 -4.73 -1.31 -20.95
N ASP A 79 -4.87 0.00 -20.72
CA ASP A 79 -3.76 0.87 -20.33
C ASP A 79 -3.20 0.45 -18.97
N VAL A 80 -4.08 0.16 -18.02
CA VAL A 80 -3.73 -0.33 -16.68
C VAL A 80 -2.96 -1.66 -16.76
N LEU A 81 -3.47 -2.63 -17.52
CA LEU A 81 -2.80 -3.93 -17.70
C LEU A 81 -1.43 -3.77 -18.37
N LYS A 82 -1.32 -2.90 -19.39
CA LYS A 82 -0.06 -2.62 -20.08
C LYS A 82 0.96 -2.00 -19.13
N ALA A 83 0.54 -1.05 -18.30
CA ALA A 83 1.40 -0.43 -17.31
C ALA A 83 1.88 -1.43 -16.25
N LEU A 84 1.00 -2.30 -15.74
CA LEU A 84 1.39 -3.37 -14.81
C LEU A 84 2.38 -4.36 -15.43
N GLN A 85 2.21 -4.71 -16.70
CA GLN A 85 3.17 -5.57 -17.42
C GLN A 85 4.52 -4.90 -17.63
N MET A 86 4.55 -3.58 -17.88
CA MET A 86 5.81 -2.83 -18.02
C MET A 86 6.60 -2.81 -16.71
N ILE A 87 5.90 -2.69 -15.58
CA ILE A 87 6.49 -2.78 -14.24
C ILE A 87 7.11 -4.17 -14.00
N GLN A 88 6.44 -5.24 -14.47
CA GLN A 88 6.95 -6.62 -14.33
C GLN A 88 8.09 -6.97 -15.31
N LYS A 89 8.16 -6.29 -16.47
CA LYS A 89 9.16 -6.55 -17.52
C LYS A 89 10.44 -5.73 -17.39
N GLN A 90 10.53 -4.83 -16.42
CA GLN A 90 11.83 -4.26 -16.07
C GLN A 90 12.74 -5.40 -15.60
N PRO A 91 13.93 -5.58 -16.21
CA PRO A 91 14.88 -6.56 -15.73
C PRO A 91 15.10 -6.29 -14.25
N GLN A 92 15.04 -7.35 -13.44
CA GLN A 92 15.42 -7.32 -12.03
C GLN A 92 16.93 -7.04 -11.93
N VAL A 93 17.36 -5.81 -12.23
CA VAL A 93 18.34 -5.14 -11.38
C VAL A 93 17.56 -4.63 -10.17
N GLY A 94 16.78 -5.54 -9.57
CA GLY A 94 15.85 -5.24 -8.49
C GLY A 94 16.67 -5.21 -7.23
N GLU A 95 16.63 -4.08 -6.53
CA GLU A 95 16.84 -4.07 -5.09
C GLU A 95 16.18 -5.32 -4.49
N LYS A 96 16.91 -6.08 -3.67
CA LYS A 96 16.34 -7.26 -3.02
C LYS A 96 15.10 -6.81 -2.23
N LEU A 97 14.12 -7.68 -2.02
CA LEU A 97 12.98 -7.34 -1.16
C LEU A 97 13.43 -6.79 0.19
N ASP A 98 14.55 -7.29 0.70
CA ASP A 98 15.23 -6.80 1.90
C ASP A 98 15.71 -5.34 1.76
N ASP A 99 16.24 -4.95 0.60
CA ASP A 99 16.72 -3.59 0.33
C ASP A 99 15.53 -2.60 0.27
N ILE A 100 14.44 -3.00 -0.41
CA ILE A 100 13.20 -2.21 -0.48
C ILE A 100 12.62 -2.01 0.92
N VAL A 101 12.53 -3.08 1.71
CA VAL A 101 12.06 -3.01 3.09
C VAL A 101 12.99 -2.15 3.93
N THR A 102 14.30 -2.32 3.83
CA THR A 102 15.29 -1.52 4.58
C THR A 102 15.17 -0.02 4.27
N GLY A 103 14.96 0.35 3.00
CA GLY A 103 14.84 1.75 2.59
C GLY A 103 13.53 2.44 3.02
N GLY A 104 12.47 1.68 3.29
CA GLY A 104 11.14 2.21 3.60
C GLY A 104 10.92 2.69 5.04
N PHE A 105 11.83 2.38 5.96
CA PHE A 105 11.69 2.73 7.37
C PHE A 105 11.94 4.22 7.63
N LYS A 106 10.98 4.88 8.27
CA LYS A 106 11.14 6.20 8.87
C LYS A 106 11.05 6.07 10.39
N GLU A 107 12.04 6.55 11.11
CA GLU A 107 11.95 6.67 12.56
C GLU A 107 11.12 7.93 12.88
N SER A 108 10.14 7.82 13.77
CA SER A 108 9.45 9.01 14.25
C SER A 108 10.45 9.87 15.02
N ASP A 109 10.50 11.19 14.74
CA ASP A 109 11.32 12.13 15.52
C ASP A 109 10.99 11.94 17.01
N ASN A 110 11.96 11.39 17.75
CA ASN A 110 11.80 11.05 19.14
C ASN A 110 11.31 12.28 19.92
N ASP A 111 10.13 12.16 20.52
CA ASP A 111 9.88 12.86 21.77
C ASP A 111 10.96 12.38 22.73
N LYS A 112 11.89 13.25 23.12
CA LYS A 112 13.07 12.94 23.95
C LYS A 112 12.73 12.25 25.28
N ASN A 113 11.44 12.12 25.60
CA ASN A 113 10.88 11.46 26.77
C ASN A 113 10.39 10.01 26.55
N LYS A 114 10.42 9.44 25.33
CA LYS A 114 10.15 8.01 25.12
C LYS A 114 11.45 7.21 24.93
N PRO A 115 11.64 6.10 25.67
CA PRO A 115 12.90 5.36 25.65
C PRO A 115 13.13 4.52 24.38
N ASP A 116 12.06 4.07 23.71
CA ASP A 116 12.15 3.13 22.58
C ASP A 116 11.65 3.75 21.26
N PRO A 117 12.36 3.52 20.13
CA PRO A 117 11.99 4.07 18.84
C PRO A 117 10.71 3.45 18.29
N VAL A 118 9.89 4.30 17.65
CA VAL A 118 8.73 3.89 16.87
C VAL A 118 9.05 4.04 15.39
N TYR A 119 8.88 2.97 14.64
CA TYR A 119 9.09 3.00 13.19
C TYR A 119 7.78 3.20 12.44
N GLN A 120 7.81 4.05 11.43
CA GLN A 120 6.74 4.20 10.44
C GLN A 120 7.16 3.54 9.13
N TYR A 121 6.22 2.85 8.50
CA TYR A 121 6.45 2.15 7.25
C TYR A 121 5.25 2.32 6.33
N GLU A 122 5.49 2.73 5.08
CA GLU A 122 4.45 2.89 4.05
C GLU A 122 4.33 1.63 3.18
N VAL A 123 3.14 1.02 3.16
CA VAL A 123 2.88 -0.20 2.38
C VAL A 123 2.64 0.17 0.91
N THR A 124 3.60 -0.13 0.04
CA THR A 124 3.47 0.13 -1.40
C THR A 124 2.79 -1.02 -2.14
N PRO A 125 2.20 -0.81 -3.34
CA PRO A 125 1.50 -1.87 -4.07
C PRO A 125 2.33 -3.13 -4.35
N GLN A 126 3.65 -2.98 -4.56
CA GLN A 126 4.58 -4.10 -4.80
C GLN A 126 4.67 -5.09 -3.62
N MET A 127 4.20 -4.65 -2.44
CA MET A 127 4.26 -5.40 -1.20
C MET A 127 2.98 -6.19 -0.92
N THR A 128 1.96 -6.05 -1.78
CA THR A 128 0.61 -6.57 -1.53
C THR A 128 0.32 -7.88 -2.26
N ASN A 129 -0.61 -8.65 -1.70
CA ASN A 129 -1.17 -9.84 -2.31
C ASN A 129 -2.32 -9.47 -3.28
N HIS A 130 -2.92 -10.47 -3.92
CA HIS A 130 -4.03 -10.30 -4.86
C HIS A 130 -5.31 -9.71 -4.24
N LEU A 131 -5.41 -9.64 -2.90
CA LEU A 131 -6.53 -9.03 -2.19
C LEU A 131 -6.26 -7.55 -1.84
N GLY A 132 -5.13 -7.01 -2.30
CA GLY A 132 -4.73 -5.62 -2.03
C GLY A 132 -4.30 -5.37 -0.59
N THR A 133 -3.96 -6.42 0.15
CA THR A 133 -3.43 -6.35 1.52
C THR A 133 -1.97 -6.75 1.54
N ILE A 134 -1.21 -6.33 2.55
CA ILE A 134 0.21 -6.68 2.67
C ILE A 134 0.41 -8.21 2.58
N SER A 135 1.38 -8.64 1.79
CA SER A 135 1.78 -10.04 1.72
C SER A 135 2.37 -10.49 3.05
N TYR A 136 2.00 -11.69 3.51
CA TYR A 136 2.51 -12.26 4.77
C TYR A 136 4.05 -12.36 4.79
N GLY A 137 4.68 -12.70 3.66
CA GLY A 137 6.15 -12.74 3.57
C GLY A 137 6.76 -11.35 3.75
N VAL A 138 6.17 -10.33 3.13
CA VAL A 138 6.66 -8.95 3.26
C VAL A 138 6.45 -8.42 4.69
N PHE A 139 5.31 -8.71 5.31
CA PHE A 139 5.07 -8.37 6.71
C PHE A 139 6.10 -9.01 7.65
N THR A 140 6.48 -10.26 7.37
CA THR A 140 7.55 -10.98 8.09
C THR A 140 8.91 -10.29 7.93
N THR A 141 9.25 -9.84 6.72
CA THR A 141 10.50 -9.10 6.45
C THR A 141 10.52 -7.74 7.17
N ILE A 142 9.40 -7.00 7.16
CA ILE A 142 9.27 -5.73 7.89
C ILE A 142 9.50 -5.93 9.39
N LEU A 143 8.84 -6.92 10.00
CA LEU A 143 9.02 -7.23 11.43
C LEU A 143 10.46 -7.61 11.76
N THR A 144 11.08 -8.43 10.90
CA THR A 144 12.47 -8.86 11.04
C THR A 144 13.43 -7.67 10.97
N GLU A 145 13.22 -6.77 10.02
CA GLU A 145 14.03 -5.56 9.87
C GLU A 145 13.84 -4.59 11.05
N ALA A 146 12.60 -4.41 11.52
CA ALA A 146 12.29 -3.59 12.70
C ALA A 146 12.99 -4.12 13.96
N ALA A 147 12.97 -5.45 14.18
CA ALA A 147 13.69 -6.10 15.26
C ALA A 147 15.21 -5.85 15.16
N ASN A 148 15.78 -6.07 13.97
CA ASN A 148 17.21 -5.89 13.74
C ASN A 148 17.66 -4.45 14.01
N ARG A 149 16.89 -3.45 13.54
CA ARG A 149 17.18 -2.03 13.80
C ARG A 149 17.13 -1.70 15.27
N PHE A 150 16.07 -2.13 15.95
CA PHE A 150 15.88 -1.87 17.38
C PHE A 150 16.94 -2.55 18.25
N LEU A 151 17.32 -3.79 17.95
CA LEU A 151 18.35 -4.45 18.75
C LEU A 151 19.75 -3.90 18.49
N ARG A 152 20.06 -3.47 17.26
CA ARG A 152 21.34 -2.82 16.93
C ARG A 152 21.54 -1.52 17.70
N SER A 153 20.46 -0.79 18.04
CA SER A 153 20.57 0.41 18.89
C SER A 153 20.79 0.08 20.37
N HIS A 154 20.41 -1.12 20.84
CA HIS A 154 20.48 -1.52 22.25
C HIS A 154 21.71 -2.37 22.63
N LYS A 155 22.28 -3.16 21.71
CA LYS A 155 23.44 -4.02 21.98
C LYS A 155 24.43 -4.07 20.83
N LYS A 156 25.74 -4.10 21.16
CA LYS A 156 26.82 -4.39 20.20
C LYS A 156 26.93 -5.90 19.99
N GLY A 157 26.77 -6.36 18.75
CA GLY A 157 26.92 -7.77 18.37
C GLY A 157 26.09 -8.14 17.15
N GLU A 158 26.35 -9.31 16.57
CA GLU A 158 25.43 -9.91 15.59
C GLU A 158 24.33 -10.65 16.35
N LEU A 159 23.09 -10.41 15.94
CA LEU A 159 21.91 -11.01 16.53
C LEU A 159 21.27 -11.90 15.49
N VAL A 160 20.91 -13.10 15.92
CA VAL A 160 20.22 -14.08 15.10
C VAL A 160 18.83 -14.29 15.68
N ILE A 161 17.82 -14.23 14.82
CA ILE A 161 16.46 -14.58 15.20
C ILE A 161 16.37 -16.11 15.20
N GLU A 162 16.13 -16.70 16.37
CA GLU A 162 15.98 -18.15 16.51
C GLU A 162 14.58 -18.62 16.14
N SER A 163 13.58 -17.85 16.58
CA SER A 163 12.19 -18.13 16.27
C SER A 163 11.36 -16.86 16.31
N MET A 164 10.28 -16.87 15.54
CA MET A 164 9.31 -15.79 15.49
C MET A 164 7.92 -16.37 15.32
N THR A 165 6.99 -15.92 16.15
CA THR A 165 5.56 -16.20 16.01
C THR A 165 4.85 -14.90 15.67
N ILE A 166 4.07 -14.89 14.58
CA ILE A 166 3.34 -13.71 14.11
C ILE A 166 1.84 -13.97 14.20
N TYR A 167 1.12 -13.03 14.78
CA TYR A 167 -0.32 -12.97 14.86
C TYR A 167 -0.83 -11.86 13.92
N PHE A 168 -1.49 -12.25 12.84
CA PHE A 168 -2.15 -11.33 11.91
C PHE A 168 -3.58 -11.07 12.42
N LEU A 169 -3.81 -9.91 13.04
CA LEU A 169 -5.08 -9.61 13.70
C LEU A 169 -6.08 -8.93 12.76
N LYS A 170 -5.58 -8.05 11.89
CA LYS A 170 -6.39 -7.34 10.88
C LYS A 170 -5.60 -7.19 9.58
N PRO A 171 -6.26 -7.26 8.41
CA PRO A 171 -5.60 -7.00 7.15
C PRO A 171 -5.15 -5.54 7.05
N VAL A 172 -3.93 -5.32 6.55
CA VAL A 172 -3.37 -3.99 6.27
C VAL A 172 -3.43 -3.76 4.76
N GLN A 173 -4.15 -2.72 4.32
CA GLN A 173 -4.35 -2.42 2.90
C GLN A 173 -3.14 -1.70 2.29
N MET A 174 -2.99 -1.75 0.97
CA MET A 174 -1.99 -0.93 0.26
C MET A 174 -2.19 0.57 0.51
N GLU A 175 -1.11 1.35 0.31
CA GLU A 175 -1.08 2.81 0.50
C GLU A 175 -1.40 3.25 1.94
N SER A 176 -1.27 2.33 2.90
CA SER A 176 -1.39 2.62 4.34
C SER A 176 -0.03 2.82 4.99
N VAL A 177 0.00 3.60 6.06
CA VAL A 177 1.16 3.77 6.93
C VAL A 177 0.94 2.96 8.20
N ILE A 178 1.84 2.04 8.49
CA ILE A 178 1.85 1.27 9.73
C ILE A 178 2.88 1.83 10.70
N GLU A 179 2.56 1.77 11.99
CA GLU A 179 3.50 2.03 13.08
C GLU A 179 3.95 0.69 13.67
N ILE A 180 5.25 0.51 13.84
CA ILE A 180 5.86 -0.71 14.35
C ILE A 180 6.59 -0.34 15.64
N LYS A 181 6.24 -1.04 16.73
CA LYS A 181 6.70 -0.75 18.08
C LYS A 181 7.34 -2.02 18.66
N PRO A 182 8.66 -2.17 18.51
CA PRO A 182 9.39 -3.24 19.19
C PRO A 182 9.55 -2.93 20.67
N ASN A 183 9.50 -3.95 21.51
CA ASN A 183 9.70 -3.86 22.94
C ASN A 183 10.45 -5.11 23.45
N ILE A 184 11.46 -4.89 24.31
CA ILE A 184 12.22 -5.98 24.92
C ILE A 184 11.42 -6.52 26.10
N LEU A 185 11.01 -7.78 26.04
CA LEU A 185 10.37 -8.47 27.16
C LEU A 185 11.40 -9.05 28.14
N GLU A 186 12.49 -9.62 27.62
CA GLU A 186 13.52 -10.26 28.44
C GLU A 186 14.89 -10.08 27.78
N ALA A 187 15.89 -9.63 28.54
CA ALA A 187 17.25 -9.45 28.05
C ALA A 187 18.24 -10.30 28.85
N GLY A 188 18.54 -11.50 28.35
CA GLY A 188 19.61 -12.34 28.87
C GLY A 188 20.98 -11.99 28.28
N ARG A 189 22.02 -12.72 28.74
CA ARG A 189 23.39 -12.59 28.21
C ARG A 189 23.51 -13.13 26.78
N LYS A 190 22.92 -14.31 26.53
CA LYS A 190 22.95 -15.00 25.22
C LYS A 190 21.64 -14.98 24.47
N PHE A 191 20.50 -14.89 25.17
CA PHE A 191 19.16 -14.91 24.57
C PHE A 191 18.37 -13.68 25.00
N GLY A 192 17.45 -13.24 24.15
CA GLY A 192 16.49 -12.19 24.43
C GLY A 192 15.11 -12.53 23.89
N LYS A 193 14.08 -11.98 24.52
CA LYS A 193 12.70 -12.01 24.05
C LYS A 193 12.27 -10.61 23.69
N MET A 194 11.61 -10.49 22.56
CA MET A 194 11.02 -9.25 22.09
C MET A 194 9.57 -9.49 21.71
N ASP A 195 8.73 -8.52 22.01
CA ASP A 195 7.45 -8.35 21.33
C ASP A 195 7.54 -7.21 20.32
N ILE A 196 6.76 -7.32 19.25
CA ILE A 196 6.58 -6.24 18.28
C ILE A 196 5.10 -6.07 18.06
N GLU A 197 4.62 -4.85 18.26
CA GLU A 197 3.24 -4.47 18.00
C GLU A 197 3.17 -3.62 16.73
N VAL A 198 2.21 -3.94 15.85
CA VAL A 198 1.98 -3.21 14.61
C VAL A 198 0.61 -2.56 14.66
N PHE A 199 0.58 -1.25 14.43
CA PHE A 199 -0.62 -0.44 14.46
C PHE A 199 -0.90 0.17 13.08
N HIS A 200 -2.16 0.31 12.74
CA HIS A 200 -2.63 1.13 11.63
C HIS A 200 -3.73 2.05 12.17
N GLN A 201 -3.55 3.37 12.03
CA GLN A 201 -4.49 4.38 12.57
C GLN A 201 -4.84 4.15 14.06
N GLY A 202 -3.84 3.79 14.88
CA GLY A 202 -4.00 3.51 16.30
C GLY A 202 -4.63 2.17 16.66
N ALA A 203 -5.14 1.40 15.69
CA ALA A 203 -5.66 0.06 15.92
C ALA A 203 -4.55 -0.99 15.78
N LEU A 204 -4.46 -1.93 16.72
CA LEU A 204 -3.55 -3.07 16.62
C LEU A 204 -3.99 -3.97 15.45
N VAL A 205 -3.08 -4.17 14.49
CA VAL A 205 -3.31 -4.97 13.27
C VAL A 205 -2.44 -6.23 13.23
N GLY A 206 -1.34 -6.25 13.97
CA GLY A 206 -0.51 -7.44 14.10
C GLY A 206 0.35 -7.40 15.35
N LYS A 207 0.79 -8.59 15.77
CA LYS A 207 1.72 -8.75 16.88
C LYS A 207 2.72 -9.85 16.54
N ALA A 208 3.99 -9.66 16.90
CA ALA A 208 5.00 -10.70 16.78
C ALA A 208 5.71 -10.92 18.11
N MET A 209 6.12 -12.15 18.36
CA MET A 209 6.98 -12.51 19.48
C MET A 209 8.19 -13.24 18.94
N MET A 210 9.37 -12.75 19.32
CA MET A 210 10.65 -13.15 18.74
C MET A 210 11.61 -13.58 19.84
N MET A 211 12.24 -14.73 19.63
CA MET A 211 13.42 -15.16 20.37
C MET A 211 14.66 -14.78 19.57
N VAL A 212 15.58 -14.07 20.20
CA VAL A 212 16.84 -13.65 19.58
C VAL A 212 18.03 -14.17 20.37
N GLN A 213 19.06 -14.60 19.66
CA GLN A 213 20.33 -15.04 20.23
C GLN A 213 21.44 -14.04 19.86
N LEU A 214 22.24 -13.64 20.84
CA LEU A 214 23.48 -12.92 20.58
C LEU A 214 24.56 -13.91 20.17
N MET A 215 25.18 -13.68 19.02
CA MET A 215 26.41 -14.35 18.64
C MET A 215 27.61 -13.58 19.20
N GLU A 216 28.48 -14.30 19.91
CA GLU A 216 29.81 -13.80 20.26
C GLU A 216 30.66 -13.84 18.99
N ARG A 217 31.34 -12.74 18.66
CA ARG A 217 32.35 -12.76 17.59
C ARG A 217 33.50 -13.64 18.07
N SER A 218 33.61 -14.83 17.48
CA SER A 218 34.76 -15.75 17.63
C SER A 218 36.01 -15.18 16.97
#